data_AF-A0A973EFT2-F1
#
_entry.id   AF-A0A973EFT2-F1
#
_cell.length_a   1.000
_cell.length_b   1.000
_cell.length_c   1.000
_cell.angle_alpha   90.00
_cell.angle_beta   90.00
_cell.angle_gamma   90.00
#
_symmetry.space_group_name_H-M   'P 1'
#
loop_
_entity.id
_entity.type
_entity.pdbx_description
1 polymer ?
#
loop_
_entity_poly.entity_id
_entity_poly.type
_entity_poly.pdbx_seq_one_letter_code
_entity_poly.pdbx_strand_id
1 'polypeptide(L)'
;MQRIVLVWTVLLGLSLTACDKAPVPGAEPAAPGGDRDEFGCIGSAGYQWCAATQSCERPWELAREANFDDTREAFDNYCAVASDPPADAPTRVSS
;
A
#
# COMPACT_ATOMS: atom_id res chain seq x y z
N MET A 1 -1.60 0.87 55.50
CA MET A 1 -2.39 0.43 54.33
C MET A 1 -2.55 1.52 53.28
N GLN A 2 -2.72 2.80 53.65
CA GLN A 2 -2.85 3.96 52.73
C GLN A 2 -1.70 4.18 51.72
N ARG A 3 -0.45 3.81 52.08
CA ARG A 3 0.73 4.06 51.24
C ARG A 3 0.90 3.05 50.09
N ILE A 4 0.34 1.85 50.23
CA ILE A 4 0.43 0.79 49.20
C ILE A 4 -0.55 1.09 48.05
N VAL A 5 -1.73 1.62 48.37
CA VAL A 5 -2.73 2.04 47.37
C VAL A 5 -2.20 3.18 46.49
N LEU A 6 -1.48 4.15 47.08
CA LEU A 6 -0.89 5.28 46.34
C LEU A 6 0.26 4.86 45.40
N VAL A 7 1.02 3.83 45.74
CA VAL A 7 2.10 3.32 44.87
C VAL A 7 1.51 2.54 43.68
N TRP A 8 0.43 1.80 43.91
CA TRP A 8 -0.26 1.07 42.84
C TRP A 8 -1.00 1.97 41.86
N THR A 9 -1.59 3.08 42.31
CA THR A 9 -2.26 4.03 41.41
C THR A 9 -1.27 4.85 40.57
N VAL A 10 -0.09 5.16 41.09
CA VAL A 10 0.96 5.88 40.33
C VAL A 10 1.65 4.97 39.30
N LEU A 11 1.85 3.67 39.62
CA LEU A 11 2.43 2.69 38.68
C LEU A 11 1.49 2.33 37.52
N LEU A 12 0.17 2.35 37.72
CA LEU A 12 -0.81 2.08 36.66
C LEU A 12 -1.11 3.31 35.77
N GLY A 13 -0.73 4.52 36.20
CA GLY A 13 -1.05 5.77 35.50
C GLY A 13 -0.02 6.25 34.46
N LEU A 14 1.16 5.62 34.39
CA LEU A 14 2.30 6.10 33.60
C LEU A 14 2.45 5.39 32.24
N SER A 15 1.36 5.22 31.49
CA SER A 15 1.43 4.56 30.16
C SER A 15 0.53 5.15 29.07
N LEU A 16 -0.11 6.29 29.31
CA LEU A 16 -0.77 7.03 28.22
C LEU A 16 0.08 8.21 27.78
N THR A 17 1.24 7.92 27.19
CA THR A 17 1.92 8.86 26.30
C THR A 17 1.09 8.92 25.02
N ALA A 18 0.21 9.91 24.92
CA ALA A 18 -0.50 10.21 23.68
C ALA A 18 0.53 10.66 22.64
N CYS A 19 0.52 10.03 21.46
CA CYS A 19 1.20 10.56 20.29
C CYS A 19 0.43 11.81 19.81
N ASP A 20 0.87 13.00 20.20
CA ASP A 20 0.46 14.24 19.55
C ASP A 20 1.03 14.26 18.13
N LYS A 21 0.23 13.81 17.15
CA LYS A 21 0.45 14.22 15.76
C LYS A 21 0.11 15.70 15.69
N ALA A 22 1.14 16.55 15.78
CA ALA A 22 1.00 17.97 15.52
C ALA A 22 0.28 18.17 14.17
N PRO A 23 -0.72 19.07 14.08
CA PRO A 23 -1.31 19.43 12.81
C PRO A 23 -0.23 20.09 11.95
N VAL A 24 0.17 19.43 10.86
CA VAL A 24 1.03 20.04 9.84
C VAL A 24 0.23 21.16 9.16
N PRO A 25 0.63 22.44 9.30
CA PRO A 25 -0.02 23.54 8.58
C PRO A 25 0.24 23.33 7.08
N GLY A 26 -0.81 23.05 6.31
CA GLY A 26 -0.71 22.73 4.88
C GLY A 26 -1.25 21.36 4.47
N ALA A 27 -1.71 20.53 5.42
CA ALA A 27 -2.53 19.37 5.10
C ALA A 27 -3.98 19.81 4.82
N GLU A 28 -4.18 20.57 3.75
CA GLU A 28 -5.47 20.53 3.06
C GLU A 28 -5.72 19.06 2.65
N PRO A 29 -6.94 18.52 2.81
CA PRO A 29 -7.23 17.17 2.34
C PRO A 29 -6.93 17.13 0.85
N ALA A 30 -5.79 16.52 0.49
CA ALA A 30 -5.39 16.35 -0.89
C ALA A 30 -6.58 15.73 -1.62
N ALA A 31 -7.04 16.40 -2.67
CA ALA A 31 -8.14 15.87 -3.46
C ALA A 31 -7.78 14.43 -3.88
N PRO A 32 -8.71 13.47 -3.82
CA PRO A 32 -8.42 12.11 -4.25
C PRO A 32 -7.83 12.13 -5.67
N GLY A 33 -6.61 11.58 -5.81
CA GLY A 33 -5.84 11.63 -7.05
C GLY A 33 -4.81 12.76 -7.16
N GLY A 34 -4.53 13.50 -6.08
CA GLY A 34 -3.38 14.41 -6.01
C GLY A 34 -2.02 13.71 -5.97
N ASP A 35 -1.99 12.42 -5.60
CA ASP A 35 -0.77 11.62 -5.40
C ASP A 35 -0.32 10.89 -6.67
N ARG A 36 -0.36 11.59 -7.82
CA ARG A 36 0.07 11.02 -9.11
C ARG A 36 1.60 10.98 -9.21
N ASP A 37 2.14 9.87 -9.68
CA ASP A 37 3.55 9.75 -10.06
C ASP A 37 3.83 10.32 -11.48
N GLU A 38 5.07 10.18 -11.97
CA GLU A 38 5.50 10.64 -13.30
C GLU A 38 4.70 10.01 -14.45
N PHE A 39 4.16 8.80 -14.25
CA PHE A 39 3.31 8.09 -15.20
C PHE A 39 1.82 8.42 -15.01
N GLY A 40 1.48 9.23 -14.02
CA GLY A 40 0.10 9.58 -13.68
C GLY A 40 -0.60 8.53 -12.83
N CYS A 41 0.10 7.52 -12.31
CA CYS A 41 -0.48 6.49 -11.45
C CYS A 41 -0.73 7.04 -10.04
N ILE A 42 -1.91 6.75 -9.49
CA ILE A 42 -2.32 7.23 -8.17
C ILE A 42 -1.93 6.16 -7.14
N GLY A 43 -0.78 6.35 -6.49
CA GLY A 43 -0.26 5.40 -5.51
C GLY A 43 -1.21 5.19 -4.32
N SER A 44 -1.93 6.24 -3.90
CA SER A 44 -2.94 6.15 -2.83
C SER A 44 -4.17 5.30 -3.18
N ALA A 45 -4.45 5.12 -4.48
CA ALA A 45 -5.47 4.20 -4.97
C ALA A 45 -4.90 2.79 -5.26
N GLY A 46 -3.60 2.59 -5.04
CA GLY A 46 -2.89 1.32 -5.22
C GLY A 46 -2.52 1.00 -6.67
N TYR A 47 -2.46 2.02 -7.53
CA TYR A 47 -1.94 1.88 -8.88
C TYR A 47 -0.42 1.97 -8.90
N GLN A 48 0.23 1.11 -9.69
CA GLN A 48 1.66 1.16 -9.98
C GLN A 48 1.89 1.07 -11.48
N TRP A 49 2.87 1.83 -11.99
CA TRP A 49 3.25 1.75 -13.39
C TRP A 49 3.85 0.39 -13.72
N CYS A 50 3.37 -0.22 -14.81
CA CYS A 50 3.90 -1.46 -15.35
C CYS A 50 4.43 -1.24 -16.76
N ALA A 51 5.73 -1.40 -16.97
CA ALA A 51 6.33 -1.20 -18.30
C ALA A 51 5.88 -2.27 -19.32
N ALA A 52 5.55 -3.48 -18.85
CA ALA A 52 5.03 -4.56 -19.68
C ALA A 52 3.65 -4.26 -20.31
N THR A 53 2.73 -3.62 -19.55
CA THR A 53 1.39 -3.25 -20.05
C THR A 53 1.31 -1.78 -20.48
N GLN A 54 2.37 -1.00 -20.24
CA GLN A 54 2.43 0.45 -20.42
C GLN A 54 1.24 1.17 -19.78
N SER A 55 0.79 0.67 -18.63
CA SER A 55 -0.41 1.15 -17.94
C SER A 55 -0.21 1.12 -16.43
N CYS A 56 -1.05 1.87 -15.71
CA CYS A 56 -1.13 1.83 -14.26
C CYS A 56 -1.95 0.61 -13.84
N GLU A 57 -1.28 -0.40 -13.29
CA GLU A 57 -1.88 -1.67 -12.87
C GLU A 57 -2.00 -1.74 -11.35
N ARG A 58 -2.99 -2.48 -10.85
CA ARG A 58 -3.07 -2.83 -9.43
C ARG A 58 -2.39 -4.19 -9.26
N PRO A 59 -1.28 -4.30 -8.48
CA PRO A 59 -0.49 -5.52 -8.42
C PRO A 59 -1.29 -6.79 -8.13
N TRP A 60 -2.27 -6.71 -7.24
CA TRP A 60 -3.12 -7.83 -6.85
C TRP A 60 -4.18 -8.21 -7.88
N GLU A 61 -4.61 -7.28 -8.74
CA GLU A 61 -5.51 -7.60 -9.85
C GLU A 61 -4.72 -8.26 -10.97
N LEU A 62 -3.58 -7.67 -11.32
CA LEU A 62 -2.68 -8.22 -12.32
C LEU A 62 -2.16 -9.59 -11.92
N ALA A 63 -1.80 -9.82 -10.65
CA ALA A 63 -1.40 -11.13 -10.12
C ALA A 63 -2.49 -12.19 -10.32
N ARG A 64 -3.76 -11.81 -10.10
CA ARG A 64 -4.91 -12.71 -10.30
C ARG A 64 -5.21 -12.96 -11.78
N GLU A 65 -5.05 -11.95 -12.63
CA GLU A 65 -5.27 -12.07 -14.07
C GLU A 65 -4.16 -12.84 -14.78
N ALA A 66 -2.90 -12.62 -14.40
CA ALA A 66 -1.72 -13.23 -14.99
C ALA A 66 -1.24 -14.48 -14.23
N ASN A 67 -1.94 -14.87 -13.14
CA ASN A 67 -1.68 -16.05 -12.34
C ASN A 67 -0.22 -16.14 -11.83
N PHE A 68 0.23 -15.09 -11.14
CA PHE A 68 1.48 -15.08 -10.39
C PHE A 68 1.25 -14.71 -8.92
N ASP A 69 2.27 -14.85 -8.08
CA ASP A 69 2.18 -14.55 -6.65
C ASP A 69 1.87 -13.07 -6.39
N ASP A 70 0.94 -12.76 -5.47
CA ASP A 70 0.62 -11.37 -5.06
C ASP A 70 1.72 -10.79 -4.15
N THR A 71 2.92 -10.67 -4.69
CA THR A 71 4.09 -10.07 -4.05
C THR A 71 4.63 -8.95 -4.93
N ARG A 72 5.29 -7.97 -4.29
CA ARG A 72 5.96 -6.88 -5.01
C ARG A 72 7.01 -7.41 -5.98
N GLU A 73 7.79 -8.40 -5.56
CA GLU A 73 8.86 -8.98 -6.36
C GLU A 73 8.31 -9.63 -7.63
N ALA A 74 7.22 -10.39 -7.54
CA ALA A 74 6.60 -11.01 -8.70
C ALA A 74 5.99 -9.98 -9.66
N PHE A 75 5.36 -8.92 -9.13
CA PHE A 75 4.87 -7.79 -9.94
C PHE A 75 6.02 -7.04 -10.64
N ASP A 76 7.09 -6.71 -9.92
CA ASP A 76 8.25 -6.00 -10.46
C ASP A 76 8.91 -6.82 -11.57
N ASN A 77 9.04 -8.14 -11.37
CA ASN A 77 9.53 -9.05 -12.39
C ASN A 77 8.59 -9.05 -13.61
N TYR A 78 7.29 -9.24 -13.42
CA TYR A 78 6.29 -9.22 -14.50
C TYR A 78 6.38 -7.93 -15.32
N CYS A 79 6.46 -6.79 -14.64
CA CYS A 79 6.51 -5.48 -15.27
C CYS A 79 7.87 -5.14 -15.90
N ALA A 80 8.95 -5.83 -15.52
CA ALA A 80 10.27 -5.68 -16.12
C ALA A 80 10.44 -6.46 -17.44
N VAL A 81 9.72 -7.58 -17.63
CA VAL A 81 9.85 -8.46 -18.80
C VAL A 81 8.67 -8.36 -19.75
N ALA A 82 8.73 -7.41 -20.69
CA ALA A 82 7.75 -7.26 -21.77
C ALA A 82 7.81 -8.37 -22.85
N SER A 83 8.14 -9.63 -22.54
CA SER A 83 8.45 -10.64 -23.58
C SER A 83 7.85 -12.03 -23.41
N ASP A 84 7.60 -12.52 -22.20
CA ASP A 84 7.05 -13.86 -22.01
C ASP A 84 6.11 -13.89 -20.81
N PRO A 85 4.78 -13.94 -21.00
CA PRO A 85 3.87 -14.23 -19.90
C PRO A 85 4.20 -15.61 -19.32
N PRO A 86 4.05 -15.83 -17.99
CA PRO A 86 4.25 -17.15 -17.39
C PRO A 86 3.41 -18.18 -18.16
N ALA A 87 3.99 -19.34 -18.44
CA ALA A 87 3.39 -20.38 -19.30
C ALA A 87 2.03 -20.91 -18.79
N ASP A 88 1.65 -20.54 -17.56
CA ASP A 88 0.39 -20.87 -16.90
C ASP A 88 -0.60 -19.68 -16.82
N ALA A 89 -0.34 -18.58 -17.54
CA ALA A 89 -1.25 -17.44 -17.58
C ALA A 89 -2.58 -17.86 -18.26
N PRO A 90 -3.73 -17.66 -17.59
CA PRO A 90 -5.02 -17.97 -18.20
C PRO A 90 -5.20 -17.07 -19.43
N THR A 91 -5.40 -17.67 -20.60
CA THR A 91 -5.74 -16.93 -21.82
C THR A 91 -6.98 -16.08 -21.54
N ARG A 92 -6.82 -14.76 -21.57
CA ARG A 92 -7.92 -13.80 -21.40
C ARG A 92 -9.05 -14.16 -22.37
N VAL A 93 -10.14 -14.74 -21.88
CA VAL A 93 -11.34 -14.95 -22.68
C VAL A 93 -12.00 -13.59 -22.87
N SER A 94 -11.81 -13.00 -24.04
CA SER A 94 -12.55 -11.82 -24.46
C SER A 94 -14.00 -12.23 -24.71
N SER A 95 -14.93 -11.72 -23.89
CA SER A 95 -16.38 -11.80 -24.11
C SER A 95 -16.83 -10.89 -25.26
#